data_AF-A0A8J2JTE0-F1
#
_entry.id   AF-A0A8J2JTE0-F1
#
_cell.length_a   1.000
_cell.length_b   1.000
_cell.length_c   1.000
_cell.angle_alpha   90.00
_cell.angle_beta   90.00
_cell.angle_gamma   90.00
#
_symmetry.space_group_name_H-M   'P 1'
#
loop_
_entity.id
_entity.type
_entity.pdbx_description
1 polymer ?
#
loop_
_entity_poly.entity_id
_entity_poly.type
_entity_poly.pdbx_seq_one_letter_code
_entity_poly.pdbx_strand_id
1 'polypeptide(L)'
;MNCEGCSLKSIHSIRNTEAPRRGTDNWLYHSQNLSVIRFFSMADPVLRPLKWNQEFHVYAEQHGMFDVLMELFRELVMWKPQDPLAFIRDELPRIGRSIYSPRVFILGEHPAIEIGRNIAESTGALFLTLDDIVTSAPDDIRTHVLPTLYDQGEPDLCLSSLLVATINRRIAMADCMNCGYVIYGFPRSKTEAMNAQLNGLIPRQVFILLPEGLVDPEKPKKGSVGRDHKGIA
;
A
#
# COMPACT_ATOMS: atom_id res chain seq x y z
N MET A 1 -41.37 42.20 -14.01
CA MET A 1 -41.07 40.83 -14.46
C MET A 1 -40.86 39.97 -13.22
N ASN A 2 -41.89 39.19 -12.93
CA ASN A 2 -42.09 38.06 -12.01
C ASN A 2 -41.16 37.84 -10.81
N CYS A 3 -41.71 38.09 -9.63
CA CYS A 3 -41.38 37.46 -8.36
C CYS A 3 -42.55 36.54 -7.96
N GLU A 4 -42.30 35.24 -7.78
CA GLU A 4 -43.18 34.26 -7.10
C GLU A 4 -42.25 33.18 -6.53
N GLY A 5 -42.32 32.66 -5.30
CA GLY A 5 -43.27 32.76 -4.20
C GLY A 5 -42.98 31.55 -3.28
N CYS A 6 -42.19 31.72 -2.22
CA CYS A 6 -41.90 30.66 -1.25
C CYS A 6 -42.92 30.75 -0.11
N SER A 7 -43.91 29.84 -0.09
CA SER A 7 -44.96 29.79 0.93
C SER A 7 -44.71 28.65 1.92
N LEU A 8 -44.52 29.02 3.19
CA LEU A 8 -44.60 28.16 4.37
C LEU A 8 -46.04 27.70 4.60
N LYS A 9 -46.26 26.40 4.78
CA LYS A 9 -47.39 25.86 5.56
C LYS A 9 -46.93 24.71 6.45
N SER A 10 -47.11 24.93 7.75
CA SER A 10 -47.12 23.93 8.83
C SER A 10 -48.41 23.10 8.76
N ILE A 11 -48.44 21.91 9.40
CA ILE A 11 -49.47 21.45 10.38
C ILE A 11 -49.47 19.90 10.55
N HIS A 12 -49.17 19.47 11.80
CA HIS A 12 -49.78 18.35 12.59
C HIS A 12 -49.63 16.87 12.13
N SER A 13 -49.66 15.81 12.96
CA SER A 13 -49.62 15.56 14.42
C SER A 13 -49.90 14.04 14.64
N ILE A 14 -49.23 13.41 15.62
CA ILE A 14 -49.66 12.24 16.45
C ILE A 14 -49.68 10.84 15.78
N ARG A 15 -48.88 9.87 16.31
CA ARG A 15 -49.30 8.81 17.27
C ARG A 15 -48.19 7.83 17.64
N ASN A 16 -47.92 7.78 18.93
CA ASN A 16 -47.33 6.67 19.69
C ASN A 16 -48.16 5.40 19.54
N THR A 17 -47.49 4.25 19.48
CA THR A 17 -48.00 2.96 20.01
C THR A 17 -46.83 2.08 20.43
N GLU A 18 -46.60 2.08 21.75
CA GLU A 18 -46.41 0.93 22.65
C GLU A 18 -45.56 -0.28 22.25
N ALA A 19 -44.58 -0.57 23.12
CA ALA A 19 -43.94 -1.87 23.30
C ALA A 19 -44.65 -2.68 24.40
N PRO A 20 -44.63 -4.02 24.34
CA PRO A 20 -44.73 -4.86 25.53
C PRO A 20 -43.37 -5.47 25.92
N ARG A 21 -43.21 -5.56 27.23
CA ARG A 21 -42.02 -5.98 27.99
C ARG A 21 -42.03 -7.48 28.30
N ARG A 22 -40.84 -7.94 28.75
CA ARG A 22 -40.52 -8.93 29.81
C ARG A 22 -40.10 -10.35 29.41
N GLY A 23 -39.02 -10.78 30.07
CA GLY A 23 -38.60 -12.16 30.31
C GLY A 23 -37.10 -12.34 30.05
N THR A 24 -36.20 -11.78 30.86
CA THR A 24 -35.49 -12.48 31.97
C THR A 24 -34.66 -13.69 31.50
N ASP A 25 -33.34 -13.52 31.57
CA ASP A 25 -32.38 -14.38 32.28
C ASP A 25 -31.07 -14.70 31.55
N ASN A 26 -30.02 -14.48 32.33
CA ASN A 26 -28.60 -14.61 32.04
C ASN A 26 -28.19 -16.05 31.70
N TRP A 27 -27.38 -16.15 30.65
CA TRP A 27 -26.16 -16.96 30.47
C TRP A 27 -25.94 -18.22 31.33
N LEU A 28 -25.89 -19.40 30.69
CA LEU A 28 -24.82 -20.41 30.89
C LEU A 28 -24.87 -21.55 29.84
N TYR A 29 -23.84 -21.55 28.98
CA TYR A 29 -23.24 -22.61 28.16
C TYR A 29 -24.01 -23.90 27.85
N HIS A 30 -24.24 -24.11 26.54
CA HIS A 30 -23.93 -25.41 25.90
C HIS A 30 -23.61 -25.23 24.41
N SER A 31 -22.49 -25.81 23.99
CA SER A 31 -22.01 -25.81 22.61
C SER A 31 -23.01 -26.45 21.65
N GLN A 32 -23.38 -25.73 20.60
CA GLN A 32 -23.93 -26.35 19.40
C GLN A 32 -23.29 -25.76 18.15
N ASN A 33 -22.84 -26.67 17.29
CA ASN A 33 -22.45 -26.49 15.90
C ASN A 33 -23.15 -25.31 15.23
N LEU A 34 -22.39 -24.29 14.83
CA LEU A 34 -22.85 -23.28 13.89
C LEU A 34 -22.14 -23.46 12.55
N SER A 35 -22.69 -24.40 11.79
CA SER A 35 -22.79 -24.32 10.35
C SER A 35 -23.49 -23.02 9.95
N VAL A 36 -22.76 -21.92 9.81
CA VAL A 36 -23.28 -20.71 9.17
C VAL A 36 -22.20 -20.07 8.31
N ILE A 37 -21.94 -20.72 7.17
CA ILE A 37 -21.55 -20.01 5.95
C ILE A 37 -22.78 -19.19 5.53
N ARG A 38 -22.82 -17.91 5.93
CA ARG A 38 -23.67 -16.90 5.31
C ARG A 38 -22.80 -15.69 4.95
N PHE A 39 -21.91 -15.90 4.01
CA PHE A 39 -21.35 -14.82 3.21
C PHE A 39 -21.44 -15.25 1.75
N PHE A 40 -21.98 -14.37 0.90
CA PHE A 40 -22.28 -14.52 -0.53
C PHE A 40 -23.63 -15.14 -0.90
N SER A 41 -24.67 -14.32 -0.83
CA SER A 41 -25.80 -14.36 -1.78
C SER A 41 -25.91 -13.00 -2.45
N MET A 42 -25.00 -12.71 -3.39
CA MET A 42 -25.26 -11.72 -4.44
C MET A 42 -25.68 -12.54 -5.67
N ALA A 43 -26.97 -12.46 -5.98
CA ALA A 43 -27.62 -13.23 -7.02
C ALA A 43 -27.21 -12.73 -8.41
N ASP A 44 -26.75 -13.65 -9.24
CA ASP A 44 -26.72 -13.55 -10.70
C ASP A 44 -28.16 -13.38 -11.22
N PRO A 45 -28.47 -12.45 -12.15
CA PRO A 45 -29.80 -12.27 -12.73
C PRO A 45 -30.35 -13.54 -13.42
N VAL A 46 -29.48 -14.51 -13.70
CA VAL A 46 -29.88 -15.88 -14.00
C VAL A 46 -29.54 -16.70 -12.76
N LEU A 47 -30.53 -17.28 -12.07
CA LEU A 47 -30.42 -18.09 -10.85
C LEU A 47 -29.60 -19.40 -11.02
N ARG A 48 -28.47 -19.36 -11.71
CA ARG A 48 -27.52 -20.45 -11.80
C ARG A 48 -26.67 -20.41 -10.53
N PRO A 49 -26.61 -21.50 -9.76
CA PRO A 49 -25.64 -21.59 -8.69
C PRO A 49 -24.24 -21.45 -9.30
N LEU A 50 -23.47 -20.47 -8.85
CA LEU A 50 -22.08 -20.29 -9.22
C LEU A 50 -21.31 -21.57 -8.83
N LYS A 51 -21.01 -22.40 -9.83
CA LYS A 51 -20.15 -23.58 -9.65
C LYS A 51 -18.72 -23.13 -9.88
N TRP A 52 -17.97 -22.94 -8.81
CA TRP A 52 -16.54 -22.68 -8.91
C TRP A 52 -15.84 -23.94 -9.43
N ASN A 53 -15.05 -23.82 -10.50
CA ASN A 53 -14.22 -24.93 -10.94
C ASN A 53 -13.20 -25.25 -9.84
N GLN A 54 -13.13 -26.50 -9.39
CA GLN A 54 -12.15 -26.92 -8.38
C GLN A 54 -10.71 -26.73 -8.88
N GLU A 55 -10.49 -26.73 -10.20
CA GLU A 55 -9.19 -26.48 -10.84
C GLU A 55 -8.89 -25.01 -11.09
N PHE A 56 -9.77 -24.08 -10.66
CA PHE A 56 -9.54 -22.65 -10.85
C PHE A 56 -8.19 -22.19 -10.29
N HIS A 57 -7.77 -22.74 -9.15
CA HIS A 57 -6.49 -22.40 -8.54
C HIS A 57 -5.30 -22.78 -9.44
N VAL A 58 -5.35 -23.92 -10.12
CA VAL A 58 -4.32 -24.36 -11.08
C VAL A 58 -4.28 -23.40 -12.26
N TYR A 59 -5.45 -23.07 -12.82
CA TYR A 59 -5.55 -22.13 -13.93
C TYR A 59 -5.05 -20.73 -13.56
N ALA A 60 -5.46 -20.22 -12.39
CA ALA A 60 -5.10 -18.91 -11.89
C ALA A 60 -3.60 -18.79 -11.63
N GLU A 61 -2.97 -19.84 -11.09
CA GLU A 61 -1.53 -19.91 -10.89
C GLU A 61 -0.78 -19.91 -12.23
N GLN A 62 -1.20 -20.77 -13.18
CA GLN A 62 -0.56 -20.87 -14.50
C GLN A 62 -0.57 -19.57 -15.30
N HIS A 63 -1.57 -18.71 -15.06
CA HIS A 63 -1.73 -17.44 -15.76
C HIS A 63 -1.34 -16.23 -14.89
N GLY A 64 -0.71 -16.43 -13.73
CA GLY A 64 -0.29 -15.33 -12.84
C GLY A 64 -1.44 -14.44 -12.34
N MET A 65 -2.68 -14.96 -12.31
CA MET A 65 -3.85 -14.18 -11.95
C MET A 65 -3.81 -13.70 -10.51
N PHE A 66 -3.23 -14.52 -9.61
CA PHE A 66 -3.07 -14.14 -8.21
C PHE A 66 -2.16 -12.93 -8.04
N ASP A 67 -1.09 -12.83 -8.84
CA ASP A 67 -0.21 -11.66 -8.80
C ASP A 67 -1.00 -10.40 -9.15
N VAL A 68 -1.77 -10.46 -10.25
CA VAL A 68 -2.60 -9.33 -10.71
C VAL A 68 -3.63 -8.95 -9.66
N LEU A 69 -4.29 -9.92 -9.04
CA LEU A 69 -5.24 -9.71 -7.95
C LEU A 69 -4.56 -9.04 -6.75
N MET A 70 -3.39 -9.50 -6.34
CA MET A 70 -2.67 -8.93 -5.19
C MET A 70 -2.24 -7.49 -5.45
N GLU A 71 -1.74 -7.18 -6.66
CA GLU A 71 -1.40 -5.81 -7.03
C GLU A 71 -2.64 -4.92 -7.10
N LEU A 72 -3.75 -5.43 -7.64
CA LEU A 72 -5.03 -4.72 -7.66
C LEU A 72 -5.56 -4.42 -6.25
N PHE A 73 -5.52 -5.41 -5.35
CA PHE A 73 -5.93 -5.20 -3.96
C PHE A 73 -5.04 -4.19 -3.26
N ARG A 74 -3.73 -4.23 -3.49
CA ARG A 74 -2.80 -3.21 -2.98
C ARG A 74 -3.22 -1.82 -3.43
N GLU A 75 -3.43 -1.61 -4.72
CA GLU A 75 -3.83 -0.30 -5.27
C GLU A 75 -5.18 0.17 -4.70
N LEU A 76 -6.18 -0.73 -4.58
CA LEU A 76 -7.47 -0.40 -3.98
C LEU A 76 -7.37 0.03 -2.51
N VAL A 77 -6.53 -0.65 -1.73
CA VAL A 77 -6.31 -0.32 -0.32
C VAL A 77 -5.57 1.01 -0.19
N MET A 78 -4.59 1.26 -1.06
CA MET A 78 -3.79 2.49 -1.04
C MET A 78 -4.60 3.71 -1.43
N TRP A 79 -5.35 3.66 -2.55
CA TRP A 79 -6.09 4.81 -3.07
C TRP A 79 -7.47 4.98 -2.48
N LYS A 80 -8.08 3.89 -1.99
CA LYS A 80 -9.44 3.86 -1.43
C LYS A 80 -10.45 4.67 -2.27
N PRO A 81 -10.63 4.33 -3.57
CA PRO A 81 -11.50 5.08 -4.46
C PRO A 81 -12.97 5.04 -4.02
N GLN A 82 -13.74 6.07 -4.36
CA GLN A 82 -15.16 6.17 -4.03
C GLN A 82 -15.99 5.10 -4.77
N ASP A 83 -15.61 4.79 -6.01
CA ASP A 83 -16.18 3.68 -6.82
C ASP A 83 -15.09 2.64 -7.12
N PRO A 84 -15.01 1.56 -6.34
CA PRO A 84 -14.02 0.50 -6.55
C PRO A 84 -14.17 -0.23 -7.89
N LEU A 85 -15.39 -0.37 -8.43
CA LEU A 85 -15.60 -1.14 -9.66
C LEU A 85 -15.14 -0.35 -10.89
N ALA A 86 -15.42 0.95 -10.92
CA ALA A 86 -14.90 1.84 -11.96
C ALA A 86 -13.36 1.87 -11.93
N PHE A 87 -12.76 1.96 -10.75
CA PHE A 87 -11.31 1.90 -10.59
C PHE A 87 -10.72 0.60 -11.13
N ILE A 88 -11.30 -0.55 -10.79
CA ILE A 88 -10.83 -1.86 -11.29
C ILE A 88 -10.88 -1.89 -12.82
N ARG A 89 -11.99 -1.48 -13.43
CA ARG A 89 -12.13 -1.47 -14.90
C ARG A 89 -11.02 -0.64 -15.57
N ASP A 90 -10.71 0.52 -15.02
CA ASP A 90 -9.80 1.49 -15.64
C ASP A 90 -8.32 1.14 -15.37
N GLU A 91 -8.00 0.62 -14.19
CA GLU A 91 -6.62 0.34 -13.74
C GLU A 91 -6.13 -1.07 -14.08
N LEU A 92 -7.02 -2.05 -14.22
CA LEU A 92 -6.64 -3.44 -14.45
C LEU A 92 -5.73 -3.63 -15.70
N PRO A 93 -5.98 -2.98 -16.85
CA PRO A 93 -5.08 -3.09 -18.01
C PRO A 93 -3.69 -2.49 -17.75
N ARG A 94 -3.57 -1.48 -16.88
CA ARG A 94 -2.29 -0.89 -16.48
C ARG A 94 -1.54 -1.83 -15.54
N ILE A 95 -2.24 -2.38 -14.55
CA ILE A 95 -1.68 -3.32 -13.57
C ILE A 95 -1.17 -4.57 -14.28
N GLY A 96 -1.98 -5.20 -15.15
CA GLY A 96 -1.58 -6.40 -15.88
C GLY A 96 -0.34 -6.20 -16.77
N ARG A 97 -0.11 -4.99 -17.31
CA ARG A 97 1.08 -4.67 -18.11
C ARG A 97 2.32 -4.38 -17.28
N SER A 98 2.16 -3.78 -16.10
CA SER A 98 3.27 -3.28 -15.28
C SER A 98 3.62 -4.16 -14.09
N ILE A 99 2.97 -5.32 -13.95
CA ILE A 99 3.14 -6.20 -12.80
C ILE A 99 4.53 -6.84 -12.73
N TYR A 100 5.09 -7.16 -13.89
CA TYR A 100 6.43 -7.75 -14.01
C TYR A 100 7.53 -6.69 -14.14
N SER A 101 7.15 -5.41 -14.23
CA SER A 101 8.10 -4.31 -14.26
C SER A 101 8.69 -4.12 -12.85
N PRO A 102 10.02 -4.19 -12.68
CA PRO A 102 10.64 -4.11 -11.36
C PRO A 102 10.46 -2.72 -10.75
N ARG A 103 10.26 -2.67 -9.43
CA ARG A 103 10.18 -1.42 -8.65
C ARG A 103 11.04 -1.58 -7.42
N VAL A 104 12.33 -1.36 -7.60
CA VAL A 104 13.38 -1.79 -6.67
C VAL A 104 14.14 -0.58 -6.13
N PHE A 105 14.41 -0.58 -4.84
CA PHE A 105 15.33 0.36 -4.21
C PHE A 105 16.57 -0.41 -3.77
N ILE A 106 17.75 0.15 -4.01
CA ILE A 106 19.03 -0.46 -3.67
C ILE A 106 19.83 0.52 -2.83
N LEU A 107 20.21 0.03 -1.65
CA LEU A 107 20.97 0.74 -0.64
C LEU A 107 22.27 0.01 -0.36
N GLY A 108 23.31 0.78 -0.09
CA GLY A 108 24.65 0.26 0.21
C GLY A 108 25.70 1.04 -0.55
N GLU A 109 26.93 0.92 -0.09
CA GLU A 109 28.09 1.43 -0.81
C GLU A 109 28.53 0.41 -1.88
N HIS A 110 29.66 0.64 -2.55
CA HIS A 110 30.19 -0.30 -3.53
C HIS A 110 30.22 -1.74 -2.97
N PRO A 111 29.72 -2.77 -3.69
CA PRO A 111 29.35 -2.81 -5.12
C PRO A 111 27.84 -2.64 -5.43
N ALA A 112 27.07 -1.97 -4.57
CA ALA A 112 25.62 -1.85 -4.72
C ALA A 112 25.18 -1.14 -6.01
N ILE A 113 25.94 -0.15 -6.47
CA ILE A 113 25.66 0.59 -7.73
C ILE A 113 25.74 -0.37 -8.92
N GLU A 114 26.82 -1.14 -9.02
CA GLU A 114 27.06 -2.09 -10.10
C GLU A 114 26.00 -3.19 -10.10
N ILE A 115 25.64 -3.70 -8.92
CA ILE A 115 24.58 -4.71 -8.78
C ILE A 115 23.24 -4.12 -9.24
N GLY A 116 22.92 -2.89 -8.84
CA GLY A 116 21.69 -2.24 -9.27
C GLY A 116 21.62 -1.99 -10.76
N ARG A 117 22.74 -1.59 -11.37
CA ARG A 117 22.84 -1.46 -12.82
C ARG A 117 22.63 -2.79 -13.53
N ASN A 118 23.28 -3.86 -13.06
CA ASN A 118 23.10 -5.20 -13.62
C ASN A 118 21.66 -5.71 -13.50
N ILE A 119 20.98 -5.41 -12.39
CA ILE A 119 19.54 -5.72 -12.21
C ILE A 119 18.71 -4.94 -13.24
N ALA A 120 18.95 -3.64 -13.40
CA ALA A 120 18.22 -2.82 -14.36
C ALA A 120 18.42 -3.33 -15.80
N GLU A 121 19.66 -3.62 -16.20
CA GLU A 121 19.99 -4.14 -17.54
C GLU A 121 19.37 -5.52 -17.81
N SER A 122 19.44 -6.45 -16.86
CA SER A 122 18.88 -7.79 -17.02
C SER A 122 17.35 -7.83 -17.03
N THR A 123 16.70 -6.86 -16.39
CA THR A 123 15.23 -6.77 -16.32
C THR A 123 14.62 -5.80 -17.34
N GLY A 124 15.44 -5.03 -18.06
CA GLY A 124 14.98 -4.00 -18.98
C GLY A 124 14.44 -2.74 -18.29
N ALA A 125 14.75 -2.55 -17.01
CA ALA A 125 14.30 -1.42 -16.22
C ALA A 125 15.25 -0.23 -16.27
N LEU A 126 14.76 0.93 -15.83
CA LEU A 126 15.59 2.13 -15.76
C LEU A 126 16.40 2.14 -14.47
N PHE A 127 17.72 2.25 -14.59
CA PHE A 127 18.59 2.56 -13.45
C PHE A 127 18.58 4.07 -13.20
N LEU A 128 18.20 4.48 -12.00
CA LEU A 128 18.10 5.89 -11.60
C LEU A 128 18.89 6.11 -10.31
N THR A 129 19.92 6.95 -10.35
CA THR A 129 20.54 7.45 -9.11
C THR A 129 19.73 8.62 -8.55
N LEU A 130 19.87 8.87 -7.25
CA LEU A 130 19.22 10.03 -6.62
C LEU A 130 19.63 11.35 -7.30
N ASP A 131 20.91 11.48 -7.66
CA ASP A 131 21.45 12.61 -8.42
C ASP A 131 20.77 12.76 -9.80
N ASP A 132 20.56 11.67 -10.54
CA ASP A 132 19.88 11.72 -11.84
C ASP A 132 18.44 12.22 -11.70
N ILE A 133 17.72 11.74 -10.67
CA ILE A 133 16.34 12.13 -10.39
C ILE A 133 16.27 13.63 -10.12
N VAL A 134 17.10 14.14 -9.20
CA VAL A 134 17.10 15.56 -8.82
C VAL A 134 17.60 16.44 -9.97
N THR A 135 18.58 15.99 -10.74
CA THR A 135 19.09 16.73 -11.91
C THR A 135 18.04 16.85 -13.01
N SER A 136 17.18 15.85 -13.18
CA SER A 136 16.07 15.88 -14.12
C SER A 136 14.86 16.72 -13.67
N ALA A 137 14.86 17.18 -12.41
CA ALA A 137 13.77 17.98 -11.86
C ALA A 137 13.76 19.41 -12.42
N PRO A 138 12.59 20.07 -12.44
CA PRO A 138 12.47 21.49 -12.76
C PRO A 138 13.40 22.38 -11.92
N ASP A 139 13.91 23.48 -12.50
CA ASP A 139 14.92 24.35 -11.89
C ASP A 139 14.49 24.91 -10.53
N ASP A 140 13.22 25.26 -10.39
CA ASP A 140 12.59 25.74 -9.17
C ASP A 140 12.70 24.72 -8.03
N ILE A 141 12.51 23.43 -8.32
CA ILE A 141 12.62 22.37 -7.32
C ILE A 141 14.10 21.99 -7.10
N ARG A 142 14.84 21.81 -8.19
CA ARG A 142 16.24 21.34 -8.19
C ARG A 142 17.14 22.24 -7.36
N THR A 143 16.97 23.56 -7.45
CA THR A 143 17.79 24.53 -6.70
C THR A 143 17.67 24.37 -5.18
N HIS A 144 16.50 23.94 -4.69
CA HIS A 144 16.26 23.73 -3.27
C HIS A 144 16.69 22.34 -2.79
N VAL A 145 16.51 21.31 -3.63
CA VAL A 145 16.74 19.90 -3.25
C VAL A 145 18.19 19.46 -3.48
N LEU A 146 18.87 19.96 -4.52
CA LEU A 146 20.24 19.53 -4.84
C LEU A 146 21.24 19.74 -3.69
N PRO A 147 21.22 20.87 -2.95
CA PRO A 147 22.13 21.07 -1.82
C PRO A 147 21.94 20.04 -0.69
N THR A 148 20.72 19.53 -0.48
CA THR A 148 20.42 18.56 0.59
C THR A 148 20.95 17.15 0.29
N LEU A 149 21.44 16.92 -0.94
CA LEU A 149 22.08 15.67 -1.28
C LEU A 149 23.50 15.57 -0.72
N TYR A 150 24.21 16.69 -0.61
CA TYR A 150 25.60 16.74 -0.18
C TYR A 150 25.79 17.32 1.22
N ASP A 151 24.77 17.97 1.77
CA ASP A 151 24.76 18.40 3.16
C ASP A 151 24.78 17.17 4.09
N GLN A 152 25.62 17.24 5.12
CA GLN A 152 25.72 16.21 6.17
C GLN A 152 24.66 16.41 7.26
N GLY A 153 23.97 17.56 7.25
CA GLY A 153 22.83 17.82 8.11
C GLY A 153 21.59 17.07 7.66
N GLU A 154 20.71 16.73 8.61
CA GLU A 154 19.37 16.27 8.28
C GLU A 154 18.56 17.45 7.70
N PRO A 155 18.03 17.33 6.47
CA PRO A 155 17.22 18.39 5.88
C PRO A 155 15.96 18.62 6.71
N ASP A 156 15.42 19.84 6.62
CA ASP A 156 14.13 20.10 7.25
C ASP A 156 13.02 19.22 6.63
N LEU A 157 11.89 19.14 7.33
CA LEU A 157 10.78 18.29 6.92
C LEU A 157 10.18 18.72 5.56
N CYS A 158 10.26 20.01 5.23
CA CYS A 158 9.74 20.58 3.99
C CYS A 158 10.55 20.08 2.79
N LEU A 159 11.87 20.24 2.85
CA LEU A 159 12.81 19.79 1.83
C LEU A 159 12.81 18.26 1.70
N SER A 160 12.70 17.54 2.81
CA SER A 160 12.55 16.08 2.82
C SER A 160 11.31 15.64 2.03
N SER A 161 10.18 16.30 2.30
CA SER A 161 8.91 15.99 1.61
C SER A 161 8.96 16.40 0.13
N LEU A 162 9.64 17.50 -0.19
CA LEU A 162 9.87 17.95 -1.56
C LEU A 162 10.75 16.97 -2.35
N LEU A 163 11.79 16.40 -1.72
CA LEU A 163 12.61 15.36 -2.32
C LEU A 163 11.77 14.12 -2.65
N VAL A 164 10.94 13.64 -1.70
CA VAL A 164 10.04 12.51 -1.94
C VAL A 164 9.03 12.81 -3.06
N ALA A 165 8.47 14.02 -3.09
CA ALA A 165 7.59 14.44 -4.18
C ALA A 165 8.31 14.44 -5.55
N THR A 166 9.58 14.84 -5.57
CA THR A 166 10.43 14.80 -6.77
C THR A 166 10.64 13.36 -7.25
N ILE A 167 10.93 12.43 -6.34
CA ILE A 167 11.07 11.00 -6.66
C ILE A 167 9.74 10.43 -7.18
N ASN A 168 8.63 10.66 -6.47
CA ASN A 168 7.29 10.23 -6.89
C ASN A 168 6.93 10.73 -8.30
N ARG A 169 7.24 12.00 -8.60
CA ARG A 169 7.03 12.58 -9.92
C ARG A 169 7.85 11.84 -10.99
N ARG A 170 9.12 11.51 -10.69
CA ARG A 170 10.00 10.84 -11.65
C ARG A 170 9.55 9.41 -11.94
N ILE A 171 9.17 8.64 -10.91
CA ILE A 171 8.73 7.24 -11.09
C ILE A 171 7.35 7.12 -11.73
N ALA A 172 6.52 8.17 -11.64
CA ALA A 172 5.21 8.24 -12.28
C ALA A 172 5.29 8.54 -13.80
N MET A 173 6.49 8.81 -14.35
CA MET A 173 6.67 9.02 -15.78
C MET A 173 6.45 7.72 -16.57
N ALA A 174 6.01 7.85 -17.82
CA ALA A 174 5.58 6.71 -18.64
C ALA A 174 6.69 5.67 -18.87
N ASP A 175 7.95 6.10 -18.95
CA ASP A 175 9.12 5.23 -19.10
C ASP A 175 9.30 4.32 -17.87
N CYS A 176 9.29 4.89 -16.67
CA CYS A 176 9.34 4.17 -15.40
C CYS A 176 8.11 3.28 -15.17
N MET A 177 6.93 3.76 -15.53
CA MET A 177 5.68 3.01 -15.34
C MET A 177 5.60 1.79 -16.26
N ASN A 178 6.16 1.87 -17.46
CA ASN A 178 6.14 0.77 -18.43
C ASN A 178 7.29 -0.21 -18.20
N CYS A 179 8.51 0.28 -18.01
CA CYS A 179 9.71 -0.55 -17.96
C CYS A 179 10.13 -0.92 -16.52
N GLY A 180 9.58 -0.24 -15.52
CA GLY A 180 10.04 -0.35 -14.14
C GLY A 180 11.27 0.53 -13.88
N TYR A 181 11.72 0.51 -12.64
CA TYR A 181 12.85 1.30 -12.18
C TYR A 181 13.62 0.60 -11.05
N VAL A 182 14.91 0.90 -11.02
CA VAL A 182 15.84 0.57 -9.94
C VAL A 182 16.41 1.90 -9.43
N ILE A 183 16.02 2.30 -8.22
CA ILE A 183 16.53 3.52 -7.59
C ILE A 183 17.71 3.16 -6.70
N TYR A 184 18.81 3.88 -6.88
CA TYR A 184 19.99 3.80 -6.03
C TYR A 184 20.18 5.08 -5.21
N GLY A 185 20.57 4.92 -3.94
CA GLY A 185 20.98 6.03 -3.08
C GLY A 185 19.86 6.74 -2.33
N PHE A 186 18.65 6.20 -2.31
CA PHE A 186 17.54 6.69 -1.49
C PHE A 186 16.69 5.51 -0.96
N PRO A 187 16.22 5.53 0.30
CA PRO A 187 16.51 6.51 1.38
C PRO A 187 17.91 6.30 1.99
N ARG A 188 18.52 7.39 2.49
CA ARG A 188 19.87 7.41 3.09
C ARG A 188 19.82 7.34 4.62
N SER A 189 18.75 7.86 5.22
CA SER A 189 18.53 7.83 6.66
C SER A 189 17.18 7.20 7.02
N LYS A 190 17.05 6.78 8.28
CA LYS A 190 15.76 6.31 8.82
C LYS A 190 14.68 7.39 8.71
N THR A 191 15.05 8.66 8.87
CA THR A 191 14.14 9.80 8.76
C THR A 191 13.62 9.93 7.33
N GLU A 192 14.49 9.83 6.33
CA GLU A 192 14.09 9.84 4.92
C GLU A 192 13.18 8.66 4.58
N ALA A 193 13.49 7.45 5.07
CA ALA A 193 12.66 6.27 4.87
C ALA A 193 11.25 6.45 5.48
N MET A 194 11.17 7.02 6.68
CA MET A 194 9.90 7.34 7.33
C MET A 194 9.12 8.41 6.55
N ASN A 195 9.80 9.47 6.11
CA ASN A 195 9.19 10.53 5.31
C ASN A 195 8.67 9.99 3.96
N ALA A 196 9.44 9.10 3.31
CA ALA A 196 9.03 8.41 2.09
C ALA A 196 7.72 7.64 2.29
N GLN A 197 7.66 6.83 3.36
CA GLN A 197 6.47 6.05 3.68
C GLN A 197 5.25 6.95 3.97
N LEU A 198 5.43 8.03 4.75
CA LEU A 198 4.36 8.98 5.07
C LEU A 198 3.83 9.72 3.83
N ASN A 199 4.69 9.98 2.85
CA ASN A 199 4.35 10.63 1.59
C ASN A 199 3.99 9.63 0.46
N GLY A 200 3.72 8.37 0.82
CA GLY A 200 3.20 7.37 -0.12
C GLY A 200 4.23 6.76 -1.09
N LEU A 201 5.53 7.04 -0.92
CA LEU A 201 6.59 6.39 -1.67
C LEU A 201 6.88 5.03 -1.04
N ILE A 202 6.21 3.99 -1.54
CA ILE A 202 6.29 2.62 -1.00
C ILE A 202 6.94 1.70 -2.04
N PRO A 203 8.26 1.41 -1.91
CA PRO A 203 8.93 0.49 -2.81
C PRO A 203 8.30 -0.91 -2.77
N ARG A 204 8.37 -1.64 -3.89
CA ARG A 204 7.93 -3.05 -3.92
C ARG A 204 8.97 -3.94 -3.25
N GLN A 205 10.25 -3.66 -3.50
CA GLN A 205 11.39 -4.38 -2.95
C GLN A 205 12.50 -3.39 -2.58
N VAL A 206 13.19 -3.67 -1.48
CA VAL A 206 14.35 -2.92 -1.02
C VAL A 206 15.48 -3.92 -0.78
N PHE A 207 16.61 -3.74 -1.45
CA PHE A 207 17.83 -4.47 -1.18
C PHE A 207 18.78 -3.57 -0.41
N ILE A 208 19.29 -4.07 0.71
CA ILE A 208 20.28 -3.39 1.54
C ILE A 208 21.55 -4.24 1.52
N LEU A 209 22.60 -3.72 0.90
CA LEU A 209 23.90 -4.37 0.85
C LEU A 209 24.73 -3.85 2.00
N LEU A 210 25.03 -4.76 2.92
CA LEU A 210 25.84 -4.50 4.09
C LEU A 210 27.26 -5.05 3.86
N PRO A 211 28.29 -4.37 4.37
CA PRO A 211 29.63 -4.92 4.37
C PRO A 211 29.68 -6.22 5.18
N GLU A 212 30.60 -7.12 4.82
CA GLU A 212 30.83 -8.34 5.57
C GLU A 212 31.21 -8.00 7.03
N GLY A 213 30.56 -8.67 7.99
CA GLY A 213 30.84 -8.51 9.42
C GLY A 213 29.97 -7.49 10.18
N LEU A 214 29.08 -6.75 9.51
CA LEU A 214 28.11 -5.85 10.18
C LEU A 214 26.77 -6.51 10.52
N VAL A 215 26.55 -7.74 10.06
CA VAL A 215 25.38 -8.54 10.43
C VAL A 215 25.75 -9.38 11.65
N ASP A 216 25.69 -8.79 12.84
CA ASP A 216 25.47 -9.61 14.03
C ASP A 216 24.07 -10.21 13.88
N PRO A 217 23.91 -11.55 13.82
CA PRO A 217 22.58 -12.13 13.83
C PRO A 217 21.95 -11.72 15.15
N GLU A 218 20.97 -10.81 15.10
CA GLU A 218 20.13 -10.50 16.24
C GLU A 218 19.62 -11.82 16.81
N LYS A 219 20.22 -12.29 17.90
CA LYS A 219 19.60 -13.33 18.72
C LYS A 219 18.29 -12.70 19.16
N PRO A 220 17.13 -13.30 18.82
CA PRO A 220 15.87 -12.77 19.30
C PRO A 220 15.97 -12.69 20.82
N LYS A 221 15.81 -11.49 21.38
CA LYS A 221 15.80 -11.26 22.82
C LYS A 221 14.70 -12.17 23.37
N LYS A 222 15.09 -13.28 24.01
CA LYS A 222 14.17 -14.11 24.79
C LYS A 222 13.55 -13.17 25.82
N GLY A 223 12.27 -12.86 25.65
CA GLY A 223 11.49 -12.16 26.65
C GLY A 223 11.63 -12.93 27.96
N SER A 224 12.35 -12.35 28.91
CA SER A 224 12.37 -12.81 30.29
C SER A 224 10.99 -12.56 30.87
N VAL A 225 10.07 -13.50 30.68
CA VAL A 225 8.86 -13.60 31.51
C VAL A 225 9.35 -14.04 32.89
N GLY A 226 9.58 -13.06 33.75
CA GLY A 226 9.71 -13.29 35.18
C GLY A 226 8.40 -13.87 35.69
N ARG A 227 8.41 -15.18 35.99
CA ARG A 227 7.37 -15.80 36.81
C ARG A 227 7.69 -15.50 38.26
N ASP A 228 7.12 -14.42 38.77
CA ASP A 228 7.07 -14.16 40.21
C ASP A 228 6.08 -15.14 40.84
N HIS A 229 6.58 -16.30 41.26
CA HIS A 229 5.90 -17.13 42.25
C HIS A 229 6.23 -16.56 43.64
N LYS A 230 5.43 -15.62 44.12
CA LYS A 230 5.32 -15.37 45.57
C LYS A 230 4.24 -16.26 46.14
N GLY A 231 4.66 -17.32 46.82
CA GLY A 231 3.83 -18.03 47.76
C GLY A 231 3.40 -17.09 48.88
N ILE A 232 2.13 -17.17 49.25
CA ILE A 232 1.63 -16.67 50.52
C ILE A 232 0.93 -17.87 51.16
N ALA A 233 1.45 -18.21 52.34
CA ALA A 233 0.88 -19.15 53.30
C ALA A 233 -0.42 -18.60 53.90
#